data_AF-A0A848XW04-F1
#
_entry.id   AF-A0A848XW04-F1
#
_cell.length_a   1.000
_cell.length_b   1.000
_cell.length_c   1.000
_cell.angle_alpha   90.00
_cell.angle_beta   90.00
_cell.angle_gamma   90.00
#
_symmetry.space_group_name_H-M   'P 1'
#
loop_
_entity.id
_entity.type
_entity.pdbx_description
1 polymer ?
#
loop_
_entity_poly.entity_id
_entity_poly.type
_entity_poly.pdbx_seq_one_letter_code
_entity_poly.pdbx_strand_id
1 'polypeptide(L)'
;MQTMADHNPLNGLISEDVYALLAEHNLLSEKGVRDYQIRNEFRTLRRSNVPAYEAIEELREQYPYLQFDTIRKIVYGLRKRK
;
A
#
# COMPACT_ATOMS: atom_id res chain seq x y z
N MET A 1 -20.51 -2.46 20.80
CA MET A 1 -20.08 -2.62 19.40
C MET A 1 -19.00 -1.59 19.15
N GLN A 2 -17.73 -1.99 19.15
CA GLN A 2 -16.63 -1.11 18.74
C GLN A 2 -16.60 -1.14 17.21
N THR A 3 -17.14 -0.12 16.54
CA THR A 3 -16.84 0.09 15.11
C THR A 3 -15.40 0.57 15.06
N MET A 4 -14.46 -0.36 14.91
CA MET A 4 -13.07 -0.02 14.59
C MET A 4 -13.13 0.79 13.31
N ALA A 5 -12.77 2.07 13.39
CA ALA A 5 -12.74 2.95 12.24
C ALA A 5 -11.82 2.31 11.20
N ASP A 6 -12.41 1.76 10.15
CA ASP A 6 -11.72 1.35 8.94
C ASP A 6 -11.02 2.59 8.39
N HIS A 7 -9.76 2.76 8.74
CA HIS A 7 -8.97 3.85 8.21
C HIS A 7 -8.85 3.67 6.70
N ASN A 8 -9.30 4.66 5.91
CA ASN A 8 -9.14 4.65 4.47
C ASN A 8 -7.64 4.50 4.11
N PRO A 9 -7.23 3.37 3.50
CA PRO A 9 -5.85 3.13 3.09
C PRO A 9 -5.38 4.04 1.94
N LEU A 10 -6.33 4.73 1.31
CA LEU A 10 -6.12 5.75 0.29
C LEU A 10 -6.33 7.17 0.85
N ASN A 11 -6.29 7.35 2.18
CA ASN A 11 -6.38 8.66 2.80
C ASN A 11 -5.28 9.58 2.25
N GLY A 12 -5.68 10.75 1.74
CA GLY A 12 -4.82 11.67 0.96
C GLY A 12 -4.99 11.59 -0.56
N LEU A 13 -5.69 10.57 -1.09
CA LEU A 13 -6.18 10.53 -2.48
C LEU A 13 -7.69 10.79 -2.56
N ILE A 14 -8.46 10.14 -1.68
CA ILE A 14 -9.93 10.24 -1.63
C ILE A 14 -10.39 10.37 -0.19
N SER A 15 -11.58 10.94 0.02
CA SER A 15 -12.20 11.01 1.35
C SER A 15 -12.67 9.64 1.82
N GLU A 16 -12.87 9.50 3.13
CA GLU A 16 -13.45 8.31 3.76
C GLU A 16 -14.79 7.92 3.12
N ASP A 17 -15.68 8.89 2.88
CA ASP A 17 -17.00 8.66 2.27
C ASP A 17 -16.89 8.04 0.86
N VAL A 18 -15.94 8.54 0.04
CA VAL A 18 -15.73 8.02 -1.32
C VAL A 18 -15.11 6.63 -1.26
N TYR A 19 -14.18 6.38 -0.34
CA TYR A 19 -13.61 5.06 -0.14
C TYR A 19 -14.68 4.04 0.27
N ALA A 20 -15.54 4.39 1.22
CA ALA A 20 -16.63 3.55 1.69
C ALA A 20 -17.60 3.20 0.53
N LEU A 21 -17.99 4.18 -0.27
CA LEU A 21 -18.85 3.96 -1.43
C LEU A 21 -18.20 3.02 -2.47
N LEU A 22 -16.92 3.24 -2.79
CA LEU A 22 -16.20 2.39 -3.74
C LEU A 22 -16.01 0.97 -3.20
N ALA A 23 -15.80 0.80 -1.90
CA ALA A 23 -15.67 -0.49 -1.24
C ALA A 23 -17.01 -1.24 -1.23
N GLU A 24 -18.11 -0.58 -0.89
CA GLU A 24 -19.47 -1.15 -0.89
C GLU A 24 -19.85 -1.70 -2.27
N HIS A 25 -19.49 -0.99 -3.34
CA HIS A 25 -19.76 -1.42 -4.71
C HIS A 25 -18.69 -2.36 -5.31
N ASN A 26 -17.72 -2.84 -4.51
CA ASN A 26 -16.60 -3.68 -4.99
C ASN A 26 -15.82 -3.08 -6.17
N LEU A 27 -15.69 -1.74 -6.21
CA LEU A 27 -15.00 -1.01 -7.27
C LEU A 27 -13.50 -0.86 -7.01
N LEU A 28 -13.03 -1.26 -5.82
CA LEU A 28 -11.62 -1.20 -5.43
C LEU A 28 -10.92 -2.52 -5.74
N SER A 29 -9.76 -2.42 -6.39
CA SER A 29 -8.86 -3.56 -6.52
C SER A 29 -8.06 -3.73 -5.23
N GLU A 30 -8.28 -4.81 -4.48
CA GLU A 30 -7.50 -5.15 -3.28
C GLU A 30 -5.99 -5.10 -3.55
N LYS A 31 -5.57 -5.67 -4.68
CA LYS A 31 -4.17 -5.60 -5.14
C LYS A 31 -3.71 -4.16 -5.35
N GLY A 32 -4.55 -3.32 -5.97
CA GLY A 32 -4.25 -1.92 -6.24
C GLY A 32 -4.08 -1.11 -4.96
N VAL A 33 -4.99 -1.29 -4.00
CA VAL A 33 -4.98 -0.65 -2.68
C VAL A 33 -3.73 -1.06 -1.91
N ARG A 34 -3.45 -2.36 -1.82
CA ARG A 34 -2.22 -2.88 -1.19
C ARG A 34 -0.95 -2.32 -1.83
N ASP A 35 -0.85 -2.39 -3.16
CA ASP A 35 0.32 -1.86 -3.87
C ASP A 35 0.52 -0.35 -3.61
N TYR A 36 -0.56 0.40 -3.36
CA TYR A 36 -0.49 1.81 -2.97
C TYR A 36 0.03 1.97 -1.54
N GLN A 37 -0.51 1.22 -0.57
CA GLN A 37 -0.04 1.23 0.82
C GLN A 37 1.46 0.94 0.91
N ILE A 38 1.92 -0.12 0.26
CA ILE A 38 3.35 -0.51 0.19
C ILE A 38 4.21 0.65 -0.34
N ARG A 39 3.75 1.38 -1.38
CA ARG A 39 4.48 2.54 -1.90
C ARG A 39 4.53 3.69 -0.90
N ASN A 40 3.44 3.92 -0.17
CA ASN A 40 3.38 5.00 0.80
C ASN A 40 4.30 4.73 2.00
N GLU A 41 4.25 3.52 2.54
CA GLU A 41 5.13 3.08 3.62
C GLU A 41 6.60 3.10 3.20
N PHE A 42 6.93 2.59 2.01
CA PHE A 42 8.28 2.69 1.47
C PHE A 42 8.78 4.14 1.41
N ARG A 43 7.94 5.08 0.96
CA ARG A 43 8.30 6.51 0.93
C ARG A 43 8.53 7.06 2.33
N THR A 44 7.74 6.64 3.32
CA THR A 44 7.92 7.02 4.72
C THR A 44 9.25 6.51 5.26
N LEU A 45 9.59 5.23 5.05
CA LEU A 45 10.87 4.64 5.44
C LEU A 45 12.06 5.38 4.80
N ARG A 46 11.96 5.69 3.50
CA ARG A 46 12.98 6.46 2.79
C ARG A 46 13.14 7.89 3.31
N ARG A 47 12.07 8.54 3.78
CA ARG A 47 12.13 9.86 4.44
C ARG A 47 12.79 9.79 5.82
N SER A 48 12.67 8.65 6.49
CA SER A 48 13.36 8.36 7.75
C SER A 48 14.81 7.89 7.57
N ASN A 49 15.40 8.07 6.37
CA ASN A 49 16.75 7.66 6.00
C ASN A 49 17.03 6.14 6.02
N VAL A 50 16.00 5.30 6.03
CA VAL A 50 16.18 3.84 5.93
C VAL A 50 16.71 3.46 4.54
N PRO A 51 17.81 2.67 4.42
CA PRO A 51 18.30 2.15 3.15
C PRO A 51 17.22 1.39 2.36
N ALA A 52 17.27 1.47 1.03
CA ALA A 52 16.21 0.87 0.20
C ALA A 52 16.12 -0.65 0.36
N TYR A 53 17.25 -1.33 0.59
CA TYR A 53 17.27 -2.77 0.85
C TYR A 53 16.54 -3.11 2.16
N GLU A 54 16.93 -2.45 3.26
CA GLU A 54 16.31 -2.62 4.58
C GLU A 54 14.83 -2.28 4.56
N ALA A 55 14.44 -1.17 3.92
CA ALA A 55 13.04 -0.80 3.78
C ALA A 55 12.21 -1.85 3.02
N ILE A 56 12.79 -2.55 2.05
CA ILE A 56 12.09 -3.64 1.35
C ILE A 56 11.99 -4.89 2.23
N GLU A 57 13.00 -5.21 3.04
CA GLU A 57 12.92 -6.32 4.02
C GLU A 57 11.89 -6.00 5.11
N GLU A 58 11.85 -4.78 5.66
CA GLU A 58 10.82 -4.38 6.63
C GLU A 58 9.40 -4.51 6.06
N LEU A 59 9.18 -4.06 4.82
CA LEU A 59 7.90 -4.26 4.13
C LEU A 59 7.60 -5.74 3.92
N ARG A 60 8.61 -6.57 3.69
CA ARG A 60 8.44 -8.02 3.54
C ARG A 60 8.00 -8.68 4.83
N GLU A 61 8.47 -8.22 5.98
CA GLU A 61 8.01 -8.70 7.28
C GLU A 61 6.51 -8.40 7.49
N GLN A 62 6.03 -7.24 7.02
CA GLN A 62 4.61 -6.85 7.08
C GLN A 62 3.74 -7.57 6.04
N TYR A 63 4.34 -7.92 4.89
CA TYR A 63 3.69 -8.63 3.79
C TYR A 63 4.41 -9.96 3.50
N PRO A 64 4.39 -10.93 4.43
CA PRO A 64 5.23 -12.15 4.35
C PRO A 64 4.89 -13.07 3.17
N TYR A 65 3.70 -12.90 2.58
CA TYR A 65 3.27 -13.60 1.38
C TYR A 65 3.86 -13.00 0.08
N LEU A 66 4.50 -11.83 0.14
CA LEU A 66 5.19 -11.21 -0.99
C LEU A 66 6.68 -11.53 -0.96
N GLN A 67 7.23 -11.82 -2.13
CA GLN A 67 8.68 -12.00 -2.28
C GLN A 67 9.38 -10.63 -2.33
N PHE A 68 10.66 -10.58 -1.93
CA PHE A 68 11.47 -9.36 -1.99
C PHE A 68 11.40 -8.67 -3.36
N ASP A 69 11.57 -9.43 -4.44
CA ASP A 69 11.51 -8.90 -5.82
C ASP A 69 10.10 -8.38 -6.19
N THR A 70 9.04 -8.97 -5.62
CA THR A 70 7.67 -8.49 -5.79
C THR A 70 7.49 -7.12 -5.14
N ILE A 71 7.95 -6.95 -3.91
CA ILE A 71 7.89 -5.65 -3.20
C ILE A 71 8.74 -4.63 -3.94
N ARG A 72 9.96 -4.99 -4.36
CA ARG A 72 10.82 -4.17 -5.22
C ARG A 72 10.07 -3.66 -6.45
N LYS A 73 9.39 -4.53 -7.20
CA LYS A 73 8.60 -4.16 -8.38
C LYS A 73 7.45 -3.20 -8.05
N ILE A 74 6.79 -3.40 -6.90
CA ILE A 74 5.71 -2.54 -6.43
C ILE A 74 6.24 -1.12 -6.14
N VAL A 75 7.31 -1.01 -5.34
CA VAL A 75 7.84 0.28 -4.87
C VAL A 75 8.48 1.11 -5.98
N TYR A 76 9.14 0.46 -6.94
CA TYR A 76 9.71 1.14 -8.11
C TYR A 76 8.70 1.36 -9.24
N GLY A 77 7.44 0.94 -9.06
CA GLY A 77 6.39 1.18 -10.04
C GLY A 77 6.66 0.52 -11.39
N LEU A 78 7.32 -0.65 -11.41
CA LEU A 78 7.59 -1.44 -12.62
C LEU A 78 6.29 -2.09 -13.12
N ARG A 79 5.31 -1.27 -13.50
CA ARG A 79 4.18 -1.69 -14.32
C ARG A 79 4.62 -1.56 -15.77
N LYS A 80 4.48 -2.63 -16.55
CA LYS A 80 4.52 -2.53 -18.02
C LYS A 80 3.47 -1.48 -18.42
N ARG A 81 3.90 -0.32 -18.94
CA ARG A 81 3.01 0.55 -19.71
C ARG A 81 2.48 -0.33 -20.86
N LYS A 82 1.16 -0.52 -20.90
CA LYS A 82 0.48 -1.01 -22.10
C LYS A 82 0.24 0.18 -23.01
#